data_AF-A0A7C4CZW0-F1
#
_entry.id   AF-A0A7C4CZW0-F1
#
_cell.length_a   1.000
_cell.length_b   1.000
_cell.length_c   1.000
_cell.angle_alpha   90.00
_cell.angle_beta   90.00
_cell.angle_gamma   90.00
#
_symmetry.space_group_name_H-M   'P 1'
#
loop_
_entity.id
_entity.type
_entity.pdbx_description
1 polymer ?
#
loop_
_entity_poly.entity_id
_entity_poly.type
_entity_poly.pdbx_seq_one_letter_code
_entity_poly.pdbx_strand_id
1 'polypeptide(L)'
;GETFLANVIIDPAEKGISAVDVILSFNPEVLEALNISKGRLLGENVIELFSEINNTAGIIHYVAARVGATTPPTPKEILASIVFRVKQNAKPINTTISIARIGIADERIADIEYINTKNVTISIARPTIVTTSPTTVITISTSFSSYFPTTTPIIITEGRETVSLVILLSMLLIIISILAISILLLTASKRKRRKPIVVGVE
;
A
#
# COMPACT_ATOMS: atom_id res chain seq x y z
N GLY A 1 -13.99 11.22 -1.96
CA GLY A 1 -14.51 9.87 -2.25
C GLY A 1 -13.63 9.12 -3.25
N GLU A 2 -13.04 9.85 -4.20
CA GLU A 2 -12.10 9.35 -5.20
C GLU A 2 -10.88 8.68 -4.58
N THR A 3 -10.36 7.67 -5.29
CA THR A 3 -9.11 6.97 -4.96
C THR A 3 -8.03 7.28 -5.98
N PHE A 4 -6.79 7.30 -5.53
CA PHE A 4 -5.62 7.49 -6.41
C PHE A 4 -4.43 6.66 -5.90
N LEU A 5 -3.48 6.44 -6.80
CA LEU A 5 -2.24 5.71 -6.53
C LEU A 5 -1.09 6.69 -6.31
N ALA A 6 -0.34 6.52 -5.22
CA ALA A 6 0.91 7.21 -4.95
C ALA A 6 2.06 6.21 -4.88
N ASN A 7 3.07 6.38 -5.73
CA ASN A 7 4.24 5.51 -5.78
C ASN A 7 5.43 6.18 -5.06
N VAL A 8 6.09 5.42 -4.19
CA VAL A 8 7.41 5.78 -3.65
C VAL A 8 8.46 5.26 -4.61
N ILE A 9 9.20 6.15 -5.26
CA ILE A 9 10.23 5.81 -6.24
C ILE A 9 11.60 6.15 -5.64
N ILE A 10 12.55 5.23 -5.76
CA ILE A 10 13.94 5.46 -5.35
C ILE A 10 14.81 5.46 -6.59
N ASP A 11 15.70 6.45 -6.68
CA ASP A 11 16.76 6.55 -7.67
C ASP A 11 18.09 6.20 -6.98
N PRO A 12 18.62 4.98 -7.16
CA PRO A 12 19.81 4.51 -6.44
C PRO A 12 21.13 5.15 -6.89
N ALA A 13 21.11 5.95 -7.96
CA ALA A 13 22.33 6.33 -8.69
C ALA A 13 23.18 5.08 -8.98
N GLU A 14 24.43 5.05 -8.50
CA GLU A 14 25.36 3.93 -8.73
C GLU A 14 25.35 2.86 -7.62
N LYS A 15 24.43 2.97 -6.64
CA LYS A 15 24.39 2.09 -5.46
C LYS A 15 23.50 0.88 -5.66
N GLY A 16 23.85 -0.22 -5.00
CA GLY A 16 22.96 -1.36 -4.82
C GLY A 16 22.11 -1.11 -3.58
N ILE A 17 20.79 -1.20 -3.69
CA ILE A 17 19.87 -1.06 -2.54
C ILE A 17 19.54 -2.43 -1.98
N SER A 18 19.92 -2.70 -0.73
CA SER A 18 19.66 -3.97 -0.05
C SER A 18 18.47 -3.90 0.91
N ALA A 19 18.23 -2.76 1.56
CA ALA A 19 17.11 -2.57 2.46
C ALA A 19 16.64 -1.12 2.48
N VAL A 20 15.37 -0.94 2.82
CA VAL A 20 14.75 0.38 2.99
C VAL A 20 13.84 0.36 4.21
N ASP A 21 13.90 1.44 4.99
CA ASP A 21 12.99 1.78 6.07
C ASP A 21 12.43 3.17 5.78
N VAL A 22 11.15 3.28 5.41
CA VAL A 22 10.51 4.54 5.04
C VAL A 22 9.27 4.80 5.89
N ILE A 23 9.18 6.02 6.41
CA ILE A 23 8.00 6.55 7.08
C ILE A 23 7.46 7.70 6.23
N LEU A 24 6.22 7.53 5.77
CA LEU A 24 5.46 8.57 5.08
C LEU A 24 4.49 9.23 6.05
N SER A 25 4.28 10.52 5.89
CA SER A 25 3.23 11.28 6.57
C SER A 25 2.25 11.89 5.58
N PHE A 26 0.98 11.90 5.94
CA PHE A 26 -0.11 12.52 5.19
C PHE A 26 -1.12 13.18 6.15
N ASN A 27 -1.97 14.06 5.64
CA ASN A 27 -3.04 14.65 6.47
C ASN A 27 -4.21 13.64 6.63
N PRO A 28 -4.43 13.06 7.83
CA PRO A 28 -5.47 12.06 8.05
C PRO A 28 -6.88 12.66 8.07
N GLU A 29 -7.06 13.98 8.20
CA GLU A 29 -8.38 14.61 8.08
C GLU A 29 -8.88 14.64 6.64
N VAL A 30 -7.95 14.55 5.69
CA VAL A 30 -8.19 14.73 4.26
C VAL A 30 -8.08 13.42 3.50
N LEU A 31 -7.05 12.63 3.81
CA LEU A 31 -6.73 11.38 3.12
C LEU A 31 -6.88 10.18 4.05
N GLU A 32 -7.13 9.03 3.45
CA GLU A 32 -7.12 7.73 4.09
C GLU A 32 -6.31 6.78 3.20
N ALA A 33 -5.27 6.18 3.75
CA ALA A 33 -4.52 5.13 3.07
C ALA A 33 -5.28 3.80 3.22
N LEU A 34 -5.55 3.16 2.08
CA LEU A 34 -6.33 1.93 2.02
C LEU A 34 -5.45 0.68 1.95
N ASN A 35 -4.33 0.79 1.24
CA ASN A 35 -3.44 -0.33 1.01
C ASN A 35 -2.02 0.16 0.70
N ILE A 36 -1.02 -0.66 1.04
CA ILE A 36 0.36 -0.55 0.59
C ILE A 36 0.75 -1.87 -0.05
N SER A 37 1.42 -1.78 -1.20
CA SER A 37 1.89 -2.95 -1.94
C SER A 37 3.36 -2.77 -2.31
N LYS A 38 4.13 -3.86 -2.27
CA LYS A 38 5.54 -3.84 -2.65
C LYS A 38 5.71 -3.53 -4.14
N GLY A 39 6.70 -2.71 -4.45
CA GLY A 39 7.19 -2.50 -5.80
C GLY A 39 8.35 -3.44 -6.15
N ARG A 40 9.06 -3.13 -7.24
CA ARG A 40 10.13 -4.00 -7.78
C ARG A 40 11.54 -3.55 -7.43
N LEU A 41 11.73 -2.42 -6.73
CA LEU A 41 13.06 -1.89 -6.37
C LEU A 41 13.97 -2.95 -5.73
N LEU A 42 13.44 -3.73 -4.79
CA LEU A 42 14.21 -4.76 -4.07
C LEU A 42 14.24 -6.12 -4.81
N GLY A 43 13.62 -6.22 -5.99
CA GLY A 43 13.50 -7.46 -6.77
C GLY A 43 12.30 -8.32 -6.37
N GLU A 44 12.27 -9.58 -6.84
CA GLU A 44 11.17 -10.52 -6.55
C GLU A 44 11.27 -11.13 -5.14
N ASN A 45 12.50 -11.43 -4.70
CA ASN A 45 12.81 -12.07 -3.43
C ASN A 45 13.04 -11.00 -2.34
N VAL A 46 11.98 -10.64 -1.64
CA VAL A 46 11.95 -9.57 -0.65
C VAL A 46 11.36 -10.10 0.66
N ILE A 47 12.00 -9.75 1.78
CA ILE A 47 11.42 -9.88 3.11
C ILE A 47 10.81 -8.52 3.46
N GLU A 48 9.52 -8.51 3.73
CA GLU A 48 8.85 -7.38 4.37
C GLU A 48 9.01 -7.53 5.89
N LEU A 49 9.80 -6.65 6.50
CA LEU A 49 10.07 -6.66 7.94
C LEU A 49 8.97 -5.94 8.72
N PHE A 50 8.38 -4.90 8.13
CA PHE A 50 7.33 -4.12 8.75
C PHE A 50 6.46 -3.43 7.68
N SER A 51 5.16 -3.39 7.90
CA SER A 51 4.20 -2.71 7.02
C SER A 51 2.97 -2.34 7.81
N GLU A 52 2.80 -1.04 8.06
CA GLU A 52 1.70 -0.51 8.87
C GLU A 52 1.12 0.76 8.23
N ILE A 53 -0.21 0.83 8.22
CA ILE A 53 -0.96 2.04 7.91
C ILE A 53 -1.67 2.50 9.19
N ASN A 54 -1.31 3.68 9.68
CA ASN A 54 -1.99 4.34 10.79
C ASN A 54 -2.75 5.57 10.28
N ASN A 55 -4.01 5.36 9.90
CA ASN A 55 -4.90 6.42 9.41
C ASN A 55 -5.33 7.44 10.49
N THR A 56 -5.10 7.14 11.77
CA THR A 56 -5.37 8.08 12.86
C THR A 56 -4.21 9.08 12.98
N ALA A 57 -2.97 8.59 12.94
CA ALA A 57 -1.77 9.42 13.01
C ALA A 57 -1.39 10.04 11.66
N GLY A 58 -1.93 9.55 10.55
CA GLY A 58 -1.53 9.97 9.21
C GLY A 58 -0.15 9.45 8.82
N ILE A 59 0.18 8.21 9.23
CA ILE A 59 1.51 7.61 9.05
C ILE A 59 1.40 6.30 8.27
N ILE A 60 2.35 6.07 7.38
CA ILE A 60 2.62 4.75 6.77
C ILE A 60 4.06 4.40 7.07
N HIS A 61 4.32 3.22 7.63
CA HIS A 61 5.67 2.72 7.89
C HIS A 61 5.90 1.45 7.10
N TYR A 62 6.91 1.45 6.24
CA TYR A 62 7.26 0.33 5.38
C TYR A 62 8.74 0.01 5.49
N VAL A 63 9.06 -1.23 5.85
CA VAL A 63 10.43 -1.73 6.01
C VAL A 63 10.57 -3.03 5.24
N ALA A 64 11.50 -3.07 4.30
CA ALA A 64 11.73 -4.24 3.47
C ALA A 64 13.21 -4.40 3.12
N ALA A 65 13.64 -5.64 2.90
CA ALA A 65 14.99 -5.99 2.50
C ALA A 65 15.00 -7.07 1.41
N ARG A 66 15.98 -7.00 0.50
CA ARG A 66 16.25 -8.06 -0.47
C ARG A 66 16.80 -9.30 0.25
N VAL A 67 16.46 -10.47 -0.27
CA VAL A 67 17.09 -11.73 0.13
C VAL A 67 18.29 -12.02 -0.76
N GLY A 68 19.44 -12.26 -0.14
CA GLY A 68 20.68 -12.63 -0.84
C GLY A 68 21.54 -11.42 -1.22
N ALA A 69 22.45 -11.64 -2.16
CA ALA A 69 23.40 -10.61 -2.59
C ALA A 69 22.70 -9.49 -3.40
N THR A 70 23.19 -8.27 -3.22
CA THR A 70 22.77 -7.08 -3.97
C THR A 70 23.85 -6.72 -4.97
N THR A 71 23.49 -6.64 -6.25
CA THR A 71 24.39 -6.18 -7.30
C THR A 71 24.13 -4.69 -7.57
N PRO A 72 25.13 -3.81 -7.44
CA PRO A 72 25.03 -2.42 -7.85
C PRO A 72 25.18 -2.26 -9.38
N PRO A 73 24.50 -1.27 -10.00
CA PRO A 73 23.46 -0.45 -9.39
C PRO A 73 22.13 -1.18 -9.31
N THR A 74 21.33 -0.91 -8.27
CA THR A 74 19.91 -1.26 -8.29
C THR A 74 19.21 -0.33 -9.31
N PRO A 75 18.31 -0.85 -10.18
CA PRO A 75 17.56 -0.01 -11.09
C PRO A 75 16.66 1.00 -10.34
N LYS A 76 16.47 2.19 -10.93
CA LYS A 76 15.46 3.14 -10.47
C LYS A 76 14.07 2.57 -10.65
N GLU A 77 13.38 2.31 -9.55
CA GLU A 77 12.10 1.62 -9.55
C GLU A 77 11.20 2.02 -8.38
N ILE A 78 9.96 1.53 -8.42
CA ILE A 78 9.00 1.68 -7.32
C ILE A 78 9.43 0.82 -6.14
N LEU A 79 9.56 1.44 -4.97
CA LEU A 79 9.69 0.75 -3.67
C LEU A 79 8.35 0.19 -3.21
N ALA A 80 7.33 1.05 -3.18
CA ALA A 80 6.00 0.73 -2.70
C ALA A 80 4.95 1.60 -3.40
N SER A 81 3.78 1.02 -3.62
CA SER A 81 2.60 1.70 -4.17
C SER A 81 1.50 1.76 -3.13
N ILE A 82 1.00 2.96 -2.85
CA ILE A 82 -0.01 3.21 -1.83
C ILE A 82 -1.30 3.66 -2.50
N VAL A 83 -2.40 3.00 -2.17
CA VAL A 83 -3.73 3.42 -2.59
C VAL A 83 -4.29 4.36 -1.53
N PHE A 84 -4.55 5.61 -1.92
CA PHE A 84 -5.20 6.59 -1.08
C PHE A 84 -6.64 6.82 -1.51
N ARG A 85 -7.47 7.21 -0.55
CA ARG A 85 -8.82 7.72 -0.74
C ARG A 85 -8.93 9.12 -0.18
N VAL A 86 -9.49 10.05 -0.95
CA VAL A 86 -9.91 11.35 -0.43
C VAL A 86 -11.16 11.14 0.42
N LYS A 87 -11.17 11.59 1.67
CA LYS A 87 -12.34 11.48 2.55
C LYS A 87 -13.55 12.21 1.95
N GLN A 88 -14.75 11.67 2.13
CA GLN A 88 -15.96 12.21 1.49
C GLN A 88 -16.24 13.67 1.87
N ASN A 89 -15.92 14.05 3.10
CA ASN A 89 -16.17 15.39 3.64
C ASN A 89 -14.93 16.32 3.56
N ALA A 90 -13.89 15.92 2.84
CA ALA A 90 -12.71 16.75 2.66
C ALA A 90 -13.07 18.03 1.91
N LYS A 91 -12.72 19.19 2.49
CA LYS A 91 -12.86 20.49 1.83
C LYS A 91 -11.80 20.63 0.73
N PRO A 92 -12.03 21.44 -0.31
CA PRO A 92 -10.98 21.78 -1.26
C PRO A 92 -9.74 22.34 -0.56
N ILE A 93 -8.60 21.70 -0.80
CA ILE A 93 -7.34 22.01 -0.14
C ILE A 93 -6.17 21.40 -0.91
N ASN A 94 -4.99 22.02 -0.80
CA ASN A 94 -3.73 21.38 -1.16
C ASN A 94 -3.20 20.61 0.05
N THR A 95 -3.03 19.31 -0.08
CA THR A 95 -2.44 18.46 0.95
C THR A 95 -1.16 17.82 0.43
N THR A 96 -0.23 17.51 1.32
CA THR A 96 1.07 16.93 0.95
C THR A 96 1.18 15.52 1.52
N ILE A 97 1.75 14.61 0.73
CA ILE A 97 2.32 13.36 1.22
C ILE A 97 3.83 13.57 1.23
N SER A 98 4.44 13.37 2.40
CA SER A 98 5.87 13.62 2.60
C SER A 98 6.60 12.42 3.18
N ILE A 99 7.89 12.33 2.86
CA ILE A 99 8.80 11.38 3.49
C ILE A 99 9.23 11.99 4.84
N ALA A 100 8.68 11.47 5.93
CA ALA A 100 9.00 11.92 7.29
C ALA A 100 10.34 11.36 7.76
N ARG A 101 10.66 10.12 7.38
CA ARG A 101 11.96 9.49 7.61
C ARG A 101 12.27 8.50 6.51
N ILE A 102 13.55 8.37 6.17
CA ILE A 102 14.03 7.33 5.28
C ILE A 102 15.41 6.85 5.75
N GLY A 103 15.59 5.53 5.79
CA GLY A 103 16.87 4.85 5.93
C GLY A 103 17.03 3.87 4.77
N ILE A 104 18.22 3.81 4.18
CA ILE A 104 18.53 2.95 3.05
C ILE A 104 19.88 2.30 3.30
N ALA A 105 19.96 0.97 3.15
CA ALA A 105 21.21 0.23 3.24
C ALA A 105 21.70 -0.16 1.85
N ASP A 106 23.01 -0.01 1.61
CA ASP A 106 23.67 -0.31 0.34
C ASP A 106 23.96 -1.82 0.15
N GLU A 107 24.68 -2.19 -0.91
CA GLU A 107 25.05 -3.59 -1.20
C GLU A 107 25.95 -4.24 -0.13
N ARG A 108 26.56 -3.42 0.74
CA ARG A 108 27.40 -3.84 1.87
C ARG A 108 26.66 -3.78 3.20
N ILE A 109 25.35 -3.53 3.17
CA ILE A 109 24.50 -3.34 4.36
C ILE A 109 24.96 -2.11 5.19
N ALA A 110 25.59 -1.13 4.53
CA ALA A 110 25.94 0.15 5.15
C ALA A 110 24.87 1.21 4.86
N ASP A 111 24.61 2.10 5.82
CA ASP A 111 23.66 3.18 5.63
C ASP A 111 24.13 4.16 4.55
N ILE A 112 23.19 4.60 3.70
CA ILE A 112 23.41 5.68 2.73
C ILE A 112 23.01 7.01 3.39
N GLU A 113 24.00 7.85 3.69
CA GLU A 113 23.78 9.08 4.47
C GLU A 113 23.17 10.24 3.66
N TYR A 114 23.49 10.33 2.37
CA TYR A 114 23.08 11.46 1.53
C TYR A 114 21.86 11.12 0.66
N ILE A 115 20.67 11.23 1.25
CA ILE A 115 19.40 10.94 0.57
C ILE A 115 18.66 12.26 0.30
N ASN A 116 18.41 12.55 -0.98
CA ASN A 116 17.55 13.66 -1.38
C ASN A 116 16.10 13.18 -1.49
N THR A 117 15.20 13.77 -0.71
CA THR A 117 13.77 13.45 -0.72
C THR A 117 12.97 14.48 -1.51
N LYS A 118 11.90 14.03 -2.16
CA LYS A 118 10.90 14.89 -2.81
C LYS A 118 9.51 14.47 -2.34
N ASN A 119 8.72 15.46 -1.95
CA ASN A 119 7.35 15.28 -1.50
C ASN A 119 6.39 15.53 -2.67
N VAL A 120 5.15 15.05 -2.53
CA VAL A 120 4.09 15.30 -3.53
C VAL A 120 2.97 16.11 -2.91
N THR A 121 2.54 17.14 -3.63
CA THR A 121 1.36 17.94 -3.27
C THR A 121 0.19 17.54 -4.15
N ILE A 122 -0.97 17.34 -3.52
CA ILE A 122 -2.21 16.91 -4.13
C ILE A 122 -3.22 18.04 -3.94
N SER A 123 -3.82 18.49 -5.05
CA SER A 123 -4.87 19.48 -5.03
C SER A 123 -6.24 18.81 -5.06
N ILE A 124 -7.01 18.99 -4.00
CA ILE A 124 -8.39 18.51 -3.91
C ILE A 124 -9.30 19.66 -4.32
N ALA A 125 -10.05 19.44 -5.40
CA ALA A 125 -11.05 20.38 -5.90
C ALA A 125 -12.46 19.80 -5.72
N ARG A 126 -13.46 20.68 -5.64
CA ARG A 126 -14.85 20.24 -5.83
C ARG A 126 -15.04 19.92 -7.31
N PRO A 127 -15.80 18.87 -7.66
CA PRO A 127 -16.27 18.71 -9.02
C PRO A 127 -17.05 19.96 -9.41
N THR A 128 -16.66 20.61 -10.51
CA THR A 128 -17.46 21.68 -11.10
C THR A 128 -18.76 21.05 -11.60
N ILE A 129 -19.86 21.28 -10.90
CA ILE A 129 -21.17 20.96 -11.43
C ILE A 129 -21.38 21.95 -12.57
N VAL A 130 -21.28 21.51 -13.81
CA VAL A 130 -21.69 22.32 -14.96
C VAL A 130 -23.20 22.44 -14.87
N THR A 131 -23.70 23.53 -14.28
CA THR A 131 -25.12 23.86 -14.32
C THR A 131 -25.41 24.25 -15.76
N THR A 132 -25.88 23.31 -16.57
CA THR A 132 -26.52 23.65 -17.85
C THR A 132 -27.75 24.49 -17.51
N SER A 133 -27.64 25.81 -17.68
CA SER A 133 -28.81 26.69 -17.72
C SER A 133 -29.81 26.10 -18.72
N PRO A 134 -31.12 26.05 -18.43
CA PRO A 134 -32.09 25.58 -19.40
C PRO A 134 -32.00 26.46 -20.65
N THR A 135 -31.35 25.95 -21.68
CA THR A 135 -31.31 26.59 -22.99
C THR A 135 -32.66 26.33 -23.61
N THR A 136 -33.43 27.38 -23.90
CA THR A 136 -34.65 27.29 -24.70
C THR A 136 -34.29 26.69 -26.05
N VAL A 137 -34.64 25.42 -26.24
CA VAL A 137 -34.44 24.71 -27.50
C VAL A 137 -35.49 25.22 -28.49
N ILE A 138 -35.06 25.99 -29.49
CA ILE A 138 -35.88 26.26 -30.68
C ILE A 138 -35.77 25.02 -31.57
N THR A 139 -36.82 24.21 -31.58
CA THR A 139 -36.89 22.99 -32.39
C THR A 139 -37.15 23.35 -33.84
N ILE A 140 -36.13 23.25 -34.68
CA ILE A 140 -36.29 23.25 -36.14
C ILE A 140 -36.36 21.79 -36.60
N SER A 141 -37.55 21.34 -36.99
CA SER A 141 -37.76 19.98 -37.50
C SER A 141 -37.29 19.89 -38.95
N THR A 142 -36.10 19.35 -39.15
CA THR A 142 -35.66 18.84 -40.46
C THR A 142 -35.64 17.32 -40.43
N SER A 143 -36.57 16.71 -41.17
CA SER A 143 -36.68 15.26 -41.31
C SER A 143 -35.58 14.73 -42.25
N PHE A 144 -34.59 14.05 -41.70
CA PHE A 144 -33.68 13.19 -42.48
C PHE A 144 -34.01 11.73 -42.20
N SER A 145 -34.21 10.97 -43.28
CA SER A 145 -34.39 9.52 -43.25
C SER A 145 -33.03 8.86 -43.13
N SER A 146 -32.78 8.17 -42.01
CA SER A 146 -31.57 7.38 -41.81
C SER A 146 -31.92 5.90 -41.69
N TYR A 147 -31.41 5.12 -42.64
CA TYR A 147 -31.37 3.66 -42.59
C TYR A 147 -30.41 3.22 -41.47
N PHE A 148 -30.90 2.47 -40.49
CA PHE A 148 -30.07 1.83 -39.46
C PHE A 148 -29.80 0.37 -39.83
N PRO A 149 -28.55 -0.12 -39.89
CA PRO A 149 -28.29 -1.55 -39.86
C PRO A 149 -28.50 -2.09 -38.43
N THR A 150 -29.15 -3.24 -38.34
CA THR A 150 -29.43 -3.96 -37.08
C THR A 150 -28.14 -4.56 -36.53
N THR A 151 -27.65 -4.04 -35.40
CA THR A 151 -26.64 -4.71 -34.58
C THR A 151 -27.28 -5.40 -33.38
N THR A 152 -27.06 -6.72 -33.31
CA THR A 152 -27.45 -7.62 -32.23
C THR A 152 -26.75 -7.23 -30.92
N PRO A 153 -27.45 -7.17 -29.77
CA PRO A 153 -26.81 -6.84 -28.50
C PRO A 153 -25.91 -7.99 -28.01
N ILE A 154 -24.69 -7.66 -27.60
CA ILE A 154 -23.79 -8.55 -26.86
C ILE A 154 -24.15 -8.44 -25.39
N ILE A 155 -24.59 -9.54 -24.79
CA ILE A 155 -24.85 -9.65 -23.35
C ILE A 155 -23.51 -9.94 -22.67
N ILE A 156 -23.02 -9.01 -21.86
CA ILE A 156 -21.86 -9.21 -20.99
C ILE A 156 -22.38 -9.68 -19.63
N THR A 157 -22.16 -10.94 -19.32
CA THR A 157 -22.43 -11.53 -18.01
C THR A 157 -21.27 -11.19 -17.08
N GLU A 158 -21.51 -10.37 -16.05
CA GLU A 158 -20.54 -10.13 -14.99
C GLU A 158 -20.28 -11.44 -14.22
N GLY A 159 -19.05 -11.93 -14.32
CA GLY A 159 -18.58 -13.08 -13.56
C GLY A 159 -18.46 -12.71 -12.09
N ARG A 160 -19.36 -13.24 -11.25
CA ARG A 160 -19.16 -13.27 -9.80
C ARG A 160 -17.89 -14.07 -9.50
N GLU A 161 -16.86 -13.40 -8.96
CA GLU A 161 -15.71 -14.08 -8.38
C GLU A 161 -16.16 -14.91 -7.19
N THR A 162 -16.29 -16.22 -7.37
CA THR A 162 -16.47 -17.16 -6.26
C THR A 162 -15.12 -17.33 -5.57
N VAL A 163 -14.98 -16.79 -4.36
CA VAL A 163 -13.83 -17.09 -3.49
C VAL A 163 -13.75 -18.60 -3.30
N SER A 164 -12.67 -19.20 -3.80
CA SER A 164 -12.48 -20.66 -3.78
C SER A 164 -12.48 -21.18 -2.34
N LEU A 165 -13.29 -22.20 -2.07
CA LEU A 165 -13.31 -22.90 -0.77
C LEU A 165 -11.91 -23.39 -0.36
N VAL A 166 -11.03 -23.67 -1.34
CA VAL A 166 -9.63 -24.05 -1.11
C VAL A 166 -8.85 -22.91 -0.44
N ILE A 167 -9.09 -21.66 -0.85
CA ILE A 167 -8.43 -20.48 -0.24
C ILE A 167 -8.92 -20.30 1.20
N LEU A 168 -10.22 -20.46 1.46
CA LEU A 168 -10.79 -20.37 2.82
C LEU A 168 -10.25 -21.46 3.76
N LEU A 169 -10.15 -22.71 3.28
CA LEU A 169 -9.57 -23.83 4.03
C LEU A 169 -8.07 -23.59 4.33
N SER A 170 -7.33 -23.03 3.37
CA SER A 170 -5.90 -22.72 3.58
C SER A 170 -5.68 -21.65 4.66
N MET A 171 -6.51 -20.60 4.68
CA MET A 171 -6.46 -19.55 5.70
C MET A 171 -6.80 -20.09 7.09
N LEU A 172 -7.78 -20.99 7.18
CA LEU A 172 -8.17 -21.61 8.45
C LEU A 172 -7.03 -22.47 9.04
N LEU A 173 -6.32 -23.24 8.21
CA LEU A 173 -5.19 -24.05 8.66
C LEU A 173 -4.02 -23.19 9.17
N ILE A 174 -3.75 -22.06 8.53
CA ILE A 174 -2.71 -21.11 8.97
C ILE A 174 -3.06 -20.55 10.36
N ILE A 175 -4.32 -20.16 10.58
CA ILE A 175 -4.79 -19.64 11.88
C ILE A 175 -4.63 -20.69 12.99
N ILE A 176 -5.01 -21.95 12.72
CA ILE A 176 -4.87 -23.05 13.69
C ILE A 176 -3.40 -23.29 14.05
N SER A 177 -2.50 -23.24 13.06
CA SER A 177 -1.05 -23.41 13.27
C SER A 177 -0.47 -22.32 14.19
N ILE A 178 -0.81 -21.05 13.94
CA ILE A 178 -0.35 -19.91 14.75
C ILE A 178 -0.85 -20.04 16.19
N LEU A 179 -2.10 -20.46 16.39
CA LEU A 179 -2.68 -20.66 17.72
C LEU A 179 -1.97 -21.79 18.48
N ALA A 180 -1.67 -22.90 17.81
CA ALA A 180 -0.94 -24.03 18.41
C ALA A 180 0.47 -23.62 18.86
N ILE A 181 1.20 -22.86 18.02
CA ILE A 181 2.54 -22.34 18.36
C ILE A 181 2.47 -21.42 19.57
N SER A 182 1.47 -20.53 19.62
CA SER A 182 1.26 -19.61 20.75
C SER A 182 1.02 -20.33 22.07
N ILE A 183 0.20 -21.39 22.06
CA ILE A 183 -0.06 -22.24 23.24
C ILE A 183 1.20 -22.98 23.69
N LEU A 184 2.01 -23.48 22.75
CA LEU A 184 3.27 -24.15 23.05
C LEU A 184 4.28 -23.21 23.72
N LEU A 185 4.39 -21.97 23.23
CA LEU A 185 5.25 -20.95 23.82
C LEU A 185 4.79 -20.56 25.24
N LEU A 186 3.48 -20.42 25.45
CA LEU A 186 2.91 -20.13 26.76
C LEU A 186 3.20 -21.25 27.78
N THR A 187 3.04 -22.51 27.38
CA THR A 187 3.31 -23.67 28.24
C THR A 187 4.80 -23.86 28.52
N ALA A 188 5.67 -23.60 27.54
CA ALA A 188 7.12 -23.61 27.73
C ALA A 188 7.59 -22.53 28.72
N SER A 189 7.01 -21.31 28.67
CA SER A 189 7.38 -20.23 29.59
C SER A 189 7.04 -20.57 31.05
N LYS A 190 5.94 -21.29 31.30
CA LYS A 190 5.53 -21.70 32.65
C LYS A 190 6.48 -22.74 33.25
N ARG A 191 7.14 -23.57 32.43
CA ARG A 191 8.11 -24.57 32.91
C ARG A 191 9.42 -23.98 33.42
N LYS A 192 9.84 -22.79 32.93
CA LYS A 192 11.08 -22.12 33.36
C LYS A 192 11.00 -21.41 34.72
N ARG A 193 9.85 -21.41 35.42
CA ARG A 193 9.68 -20.74 36.73
C ARG A 193 9.71 -21.70 37.94
N ARG A 194 10.37 -22.86 37.85
CA ARG A 194 10.63 -23.66 39.06
C ARG A 194 11.90 -23.11 39.74
N LYS A 195 11.74 -22.55 40.94
CA LYS A 195 12.83 -21.97 41.75
C LYS A 195 13.92 -23.02 42.03
N PRO A 196 15.21 -22.64 42.07
CA PRO A 196 16.27 -23.57 42.45
C PRO A 196 16.10 -24.00 43.91
N ILE A 197 16.21 -25.31 44.16
CA ILE A 197 16.34 -25.87 45.51
C ILE A 197 17.80 -25.66 45.91
N VAL A 198 18.02 -24.84 46.93
CA VAL A 198 19.33 -24.70 47.57
C VAL A 198 19.45 -25.84 48.57
N VAL A 199 20.34 -26.80 48.29
CA VAL A 199 20.76 -27.81 49.27
C VAL A 199 22.02 -27.27 49.93
N GLY A 200 21.91 -26.92 51.21
CA GLY A 200 23.05 -26.49 52.03
C GLY A 200 23.94 -27.67 52.41
N VAL A 201 25.22 -27.40 52.62
CA VAL A 201 26.19 -28.32 53.22
C VAL A 201 26.90 -27.55 54.33
N GLU A 202 26.82 -28.08 55.56
CA GLU A 202 27.70 -27.73 56.69
C GLU A 202 29.06 -28.43 56.53
#